data_AF-A0A2H0WXD7-F1
#
_entry.id   AF-A0A2H0WXD7-F1
#
_cell.length_a   1.000
_cell.length_b   1.000
_cell.length_c   1.000
_cell.angle_alpha   90.00
_cell.angle_beta   90.00
_cell.angle_gamma   90.00
#
_symmetry.space_group_name_H-M   'P 1'
#
loop_
_entity.id
_entity.type
_entity.pdbx_description
1 polymer ?
#
loop_
_entity_poly.entity_id
_entity_poly.type
_entity_poly.pdbx_seq_one_letter_code
_entity_poly.pdbx_strand_id
1 'polypeptide(L)'
;DGFGISLIYQDGIFVTGSTRGNGRIGEDVTQNLKTIESIPLRLRFDLLGRSNLPDSVEVRGEVFMEKKDFEKFKEKYANPRNLAAGSIRQLDPKVASARPLKFLAYDLVTDLGQKKHSQKHQILKELGFKSEAGKVCSKLSEVVSYWRAIAKKRETLPYQIDGVVINVNDNAFFQRLGVAGKSPRGVRAFKFSPKQATTKIQDVKVQVGRTGAVTPIAILQPVEVGGVTISRATLHNEDEIKRLQVKIGDTVIVERAGDVIPAVTKVLKELRSGREKEFKFPRTCPVCSTNLQKPKEEAVWRCPNLSCGARKREFLQYFASKKAFDIDGLGPKIIDQLVDENLISQPADIFELKEGDLIPLERFAEKSAKNLVEAIQKRKKIPLARFIYTLGIRHVGEETAINLAQYFGSINNLEKTTKEELEVIPDVGGKVAQSIHQWFQSKRNQKLIEDLLKVGVKILPPEKVARTLAGKTFVLTGSLESITRSEAQKKIRLLGGHPSSSVSKETDYLVAGSEPGSKLDKAKKLGVKIINEKEFLGMAK
;
A
#
# COMPACT_ATOMS: atom_id res chain seq x y z
N ASP A 1 -18.70 -3.05 4.13
CA ASP A 1 -17.52 -3.88 4.42
C ASP A 1 -17.58 -5.13 3.57
N GLY A 2 -16.86 -5.13 2.45
CA GLY A 2 -16.85 -6.20 1.48
C GLY A 2 -15.56 -6.19 0.67
N PHE A 3 -15.66 -6.52 -0.61
CA PHE A 3 -14.53 -6.66 -1.49
C PHE A 3 -14.69 -5.77 -2.74
N GLY A 4 -13.75 -4.84 -2.92
CA GLY A 4 -13.78 -3.85 -3.99
C GLY A 4 -13.56 -4.45 -5.38
N ILE A 5 -14.46 -4.12 -6.30
CA ILE A 5 -14.50 -4.59 -7.69
C ILE A 5 -14.60 -3.39 -8.64
N SER A 6 -13.94 -3.52 -9.79
CA SER A 6 -14.16 -2.68 -10.96
C SER A 6 -14.86 -3.49 -12.06
N LEU A 7 -15.88 -2.91 -12.68
CA LEU A 7 -16.68 -3.48 -13.75
C LEU A 7 -16.55 -2.60 -14.99
N ILE A 8 -16.15 -3.19 -16.11
CA ILE A 8 -16.00 -2.53 -17.40
C ILE A 8 -17.10 -3.04 -18.32
N TYR A 9 -17.84 -2.08 -18.88
CA TYR A 9 -18.88 -2.31 -19.86
C TYR A 9 -18.43 -1.73 -21.19
N GLN A 10 -18.60 -2.47 -22.28
CA GLN A 10 -18.38 -1.97 -23.64
C GLN A 10 -19.72 -1.98 -24.38
N ASP A 11 -20.08 -0.86 -25.01
CA ASP A 11 -21.38 -0.66 -25.65
C ASP A 11 -22.56 -1.02 -24.73
N GLY A 12 -22.36 -0.79 -23.42
CA GLY A 12 -23.32 -1.12 -22.38
C GLY A 12 -23.37 -2.59 -21.96
N ILE A 13 -22.58 -3.49 -22.53
CA ILE A 13 -22.53 -4.91 -22.16
C ILE A 13 -21.37 -5.17 -21.20
N PHE A 14 -21.61 -5.97 -20.15
CA PHE A 14 -20.58 -6.31 -19.18
C PHE A 14 -19.51 -7.24 -19.79
N VAL A 15 -18.29 -6.72 -19.97
CA VAL A 15 -17.19 -7.43 -20.61
C VAL A 15 -16.17 -7.94 -19.60
N THR A 16 -15.72 -7.08 -18.68
CA THR A 16 -14.60 -7.41 -17.78
C THR A 16 -14.88 -6.94 -16.37
N GLY A 17 -14.71 -7.83 -15.39
CA GLY A 17 -14.74 -7.49 -13.98
C GLY A 17 -13.47 -7.92 -13.26
N SER A 18 -12.86 -7.00 -12.51
CA SER A 18 -11.57 -7.21 -11.87
C SER A 18 -11.57 -6.91 -10.38
N THR A 19 -10.77 -7.66 -9.62
CA THR A 19 -10.48 -7.35 -8.21
C THR A 19 -9.62 -6.09 -8.09
N ARG A 20 -9.65 -5.41 -6.93
CA ARG A 20 -8.76 -4.26 -6.70
C ARG A 20 -7.27 -4.59 -6.82
N GLY A 21 -6.87 -5.82 -6.51
CA GLY A 21 -5.47 -6.26 -6.50
C GLY A 21 -4.52 -5.29 -5.79
N ASN A 22 -3.49 -4.81 -6.49
CA ASN A 22 -2.52 -3.84 -5.96
C ASN A 22 -2.90 -2.36 -6.22
N GLY A 23 -4.09 -2.10 -6.76
CA GLY A 23 -4.56 -0.78 -7.18
C GLY A 23 -4.25 -0.42 -8.63
N ARG A 24 -3.39 -1.20 -9.32
CA ARG A 24 -3.10 -1.08 -10.75
C ARG A 24 -3.46 -2.34 -11.54
N ILE A 25 -3.14 -3.51 -10.97
CA ILE A 25 -3.40 -4.82 -11.57
C ILE A 25 -4.29 -5.61 -10.62
N GLY A 26 -5.44 -6.05 -11.15
CA GLY A 26 -6.43 -6.90 -10.50
C GLY A 26 -6.44 -8.31 -11.09
N GLU A 27 -7.13 -9.23 -10.40
CA GLU A 27 -7.45 -10.55 -10.94
C GLU A 27 -8.75 -10.44 -11.77
N ASP A 28 -8.80 -11.07 -12.94
CA ASP A 28 -10.04 -11.23 -13.70
C ASP A 28 -10.95 -12.21 -12.97
N VAL A 29 -12.12 -11.73 -12.58
CA VAL A 29 -13.16 -12.50 -11.88
C VAL A 29 -14.51 -12.33 -12.58
N THR A 30 -14.50 -12.02 -13.88
CA THR A 30 -15.66 -11.69 -14.70
C THR A 30 -16.76 -12.74 -14.58
N GLN A 31 -16.41 -14.02 -14.75
CA GLN A 31 -17.40 -15.11 -14.72
C GLN A 31 -18.09 -15.24 -13.37
N ASN A 32 -17.35 -15.05 -12.27
CA ASN A 32 -17.94 -15.08 -10.93
C ASN A 32 -18.85 -13.87 -10.70
N LEU A 33 -18.47 -12.68 -11.18
CA LEU A 33 -19.28 -11.47 -11.06
C LEU A 33 -20.58 -11.56 -11.87
N LYS A 34 -20.58 -12.23 -13.02
CA LYS A 34 -21.80 -12.50 -13.81
C LYS A 34 -22.86 -13.30 -13.06
N THR A 35 -22.48 -14.02 -11.99
CA THR A 35 -23.41 -14.79 -11.15
C THR A 35 -24.13 -13.94 -10.10
N ILE A 36 -23.72 -12.69 -9.90
CA ILE A 36 -24.27 -11.80 -8.88
C ILE A 36 -25.44 -11.03 -9.49
N GLU A 37 -26.67 -11.37 -9.09
CA GLU A 37 -27.92 -10.82 -9.65
C GLU A 37 -27.99 -9.27 -9.63
N SER A 38 -27.43 -8.63 -8.60
CA SER A 38 -27.42 -7.17 -8.49
C SER A 38 -26.43 -6.46 -9.44
N ILE A 39 -25.66 -7.21 -10.25
CA ILE A 39 -24.80 -6.67 -11.30
C ILE A 39 -25.55 -6.78 -12.64
N PRO A 40 -25.95 -5.66 -13.26
CA PRO A 40 -26.57 -5.70 -14.57
C PRO A 40 -25.57 -6.21 -15.61
N LEU A 41 -25.98 -7.16 -16.44
CA LEU A 41 -25.18 -7.62 -17.58
C LEU A 41 -25.25 -6.63 -18.77
N ARG A 42 -26.29 -5.80 -18.79
CA ARG A 42 -26.47 -4.70 -19.76
C ARG A 42 -26.92 -3.43 -19.03
N LEU A 43 -26.28 -2.31 -19.33
CA LEU A 43 -26.62 -0.99 -18.81
C LEU A 43 -27.91 -0.47 -19.44
N ARG A 44 -28.72 0.20 -18.62
CA ARG A 44 -29.97 0.86 -19.04
C ARG A 44 -29.71 2.30 -19.45
N PHE A 45 -29.17 2.47 -20.65
CA PHE A 45 -28.86 3.80 -21.21
C PHE A 45 -30.08 4.55 -21.73
N ASP A 46 -31.14 3.82 -22.07
CA ASP A 46 -32.45 4.33 -22.45
C ASP A 46 -33.00 5.34 -21.43
N LEU A 47 -32.75 5.11 -20.14
CA LEU A 47 -33.19 5.99 -19.05
C LEU A 47 -32.38 7.29 -18.93
N LEU A 48 -31.21 7.38 -19.57
CA LEU A 48 -30.34 8.56 -19.52
C LEU A 48 -30.69 9.61 -20.58
N GLY A 49 -31.59 9.30 -21.52
CA GLY A 49 -32.03 10.24 -22.55
C GLY A 49 -30.91 10.72 -23.48
N ARG A 50 -29.87 9.91 -23.70
CA ARG A 50 -28.68 10.30 -24.46
C ARG A 50 -28.54 9.53 -25.76
N SER A 51 -28.23 10.29 -26.81
CA SER A 51 -27.97 9.80 -28.17
C SER A 51 -26.52 9.36 -28.40
N ASN A 52 -25.58 9.73 -27.52
CA ASN A 52 -24.17 9.35 -27.65
C ASN A 52 -23.69 8.62 -26.39
N LEU A 53 -23.55 7.31 -26.50
CA LEU A 53 -23.08 6.45 -25.41
C LEU A 53 -21.56 6.31 -25.53
N PRO A 54 -20.81 6.42 -24.43
CA PRO A 54 -19.39 6.15 -24.49
C PRO A 54 -19.14 4.67 -24.77
N ASP A 55 -18.13 4.40 -25.59
CA ASP A 55 -17.70 3.05 -25.97
C ASP A 55 -17.38 2.18 -24.74
N SER A 56 -16.95 2.81 -23.63
CA SER A 56 -16.58 2.11 -22.40
C SER A 56 -17.04 2.84 -21.14
N VAL A 57 -17.69 2.09 -20.23
CA VAL A 57 -18.13 2.56 -18.91
C VAL A 57 -17.46 1.73 -17.81
N GLU A 58 -16.73 2.39 -16.91
CA GLU A 58 -16.18 1.77 -15.70
C GLU A 58 -17.01 2.16 -14.47
N VAL A 59 -17.56 1.15 -13.80
CA VAL A 59 -18.29 1.26 -12.53
C VAL A 59 -17.48 0.57 -11.44
N ARG A 60 -17.36 1.23 -10.28
CA ARG A 60 -16.73 0.66 -9.09
C ARG A 60 -17.73 0.48 -7.97
N GLY A 61 -17.56 -0.63 -7.27
CA GLY A 61 -18.45 -1.00 -6.18
C GLY A 61 -17.83 -2.04 -5.27
N GLU A 62 -18.63 -2.53 -4.36
CA GLU A 62 -18.21 -3.50 -3.36
C GLU A 62 -19.13 -4.72 -3.42
N VAL A 63 -18.53 -5.91 -3.57
CA VAL A 63 -19.23 -7.17 -3.39
C VAL A 63 -19.29 -7.47 -1.89
N PHE A 64 -20.48 -7.76 -1.38
CA PHE A 64 -20.73 -8.02 0.03
C PHE A 64 -21.77 -9.13 0.20
N MET A 65 -22.00 -9.51 1.46
CA MET A 65 -23.03 -10.47 1.86
C MET A 65 -23.80 -9.91 3.07
N GLU A 66 -25.11 -10.15 3.11
CA GLU A 66 -25.94 -9.76 4.24
C GLU A 66 -25.68 -10.65 5.47
N LYS A 67 -25.90 -10.09 6.67
CA LYS A 67 -25.69 -10.77 7.95
C LYS A 67 -26.53 -12.05 8.04
N LYS A 68 -27.81 -11.98 7.66
CA LYS A 68 -28.73 -13.12 7.69
C LYS A 68 -28.24 -14.30 6.84
N ASP A 69 -27.64 -13.99 5.70
CA ASP A 69 -27.16 -14.98 4.75
C ASP A 69 -25.83 -15.59 5.23
N PHE A 70 -25.01 -14.77 5.90
CA PHE A 70 -23.73 -15.18 6.46
C PHE A 70 -23.85 -16.13 7.67
N GLU A 71 -24.93 -16.09 8.45
CA GLU A 71 -25.08 -16.98 9.61
C GLU A 71 -24.94 -18.46 9.23
N LYS A 72 -25.36 -18.85 8.03
CA LYS A 72 -25.21 -20.23 7.50
C LYS A 72 -23.76 -20.65 7.26
N PHE A 73 -22.83 -19.70 7.25
CA PHE A 73 -21.42 -19.90 6.91
C PHE A 73 -20.45 -19.57 8.06
N LYS A 74 -21.00 -19.12 9.20
CA LYS A 74 -20.23 -18.59 10.34
C LYS A 74 -19.27 -19.62 10.97
N GLU A 75 -19.61 -20.91 10.89
CA GLU A 75 -18.74 -21.98 11.38
C GLU A 75 -17.45 -22.13 10.57
N LYS A 76 -17.50 -21.83 9.25
CA LYS A 76 -16.38 -22.04 8.33
C LYS A 76 -15.62 -20.76 7.99
N TYR A 77 -16.24 -19.60 8.19
CA TYR A 77 -15.67 -18.32 7.78
C TYR A 77 -15.76 -17.29 8.90
N ALA A 78 -14.68 -16.53 9.08
CA ALA A 78 -14.56 -15.54 10.15
C ALA A 78 -15.48 -14.31 9.97
N ASN A 79 -15.70 -13.86 8.74
CA ASN A 79 -16.55 -12.69 8.46
C ASN A 79 -17.10 -12.71 7.01
N PRO A 80 -18.19 -11.96 6.74
CA PRO A 80 -18.81 -11.87 5.41
C PRO A 80 -17.84 -11.42 4.32
N ARG A 81 -16.91 -10.51 4.65
CA ARG A 81 -15.92 -9.98 3.71
C ARG A 81 -14.99 -11.07 3.18
N ASN A 82 -14.45 -11.91 4.07
CA ASN A 82 -13.55 -13.00 3.71
C ASN A 82 -14.28 -14.05 2.87
N LEU A 83 -15.53 -14.35 3.23
CA LEU A 83 -16.36 -15.25 2.43
C LEU A 83 -16.60 -14.65 1.05
N ALA A 84 -17.03 -13.39 0.95
CA ALA A 84 -17.25 -12.71 -0.32
C ALA A 84 -15.99 -12.75 -1.20
N ALA A 85 -14.84 -12.32 -0.67
CA ALA A 85 -13.55 -12.33 -1.35
C ALA A 85 -13.11 -13.74 -1.81
N GLY A 86 -13.32 -14.76 -0.99
CA GLY A 86 -13.03 -16.14 -1.34
C GLY A 86 -13.99 -16.71 -2.40
N SER A 87 -15.24 -16.24 -2.42
CA SER A 87 -16.29 -16.67 -3.37
C SER A 87 -16.01 -16.17 -4.77
N ILE A 88 -15.68 -14.89 -4.90
CA ILE A 88 -15.43 -14.28 -6.21
C ILE A 88 -14.10 -14.71 -6.85
N ARG A 89 -13.22 -15.39 -6.11
CA ARG A 89 -11.91 -15.88 -6.58
C ARG A 89 -11.92 -17.39 -6.82
N GLN A 90 -13.10 -18.02 -6.90
CA GLN A 90 -13.23 -19.43 -7.24
C GLN A 90 -12.98 -19.64 -8.74
N LEU A 91 -12.38 -20.79 -9.09
CA LEU A 91 -12.20 -21.17 -10.48
C LEU A 91 -13.51 -21.61 -11.13
N ASP A 92 -14.39 -22.28 -10.37
CA ASP A 92 -15.73 -22.66 -10.80
C ASP A 92 -16.76 -21.59 -10.37
N PRO A 93 -17.38 -20.87 -11.33
CA PRO A 93 -18.41 -19.88 -11.04
C PRO A 93 -19.64 -20.43 -10.34
N LYS A 94 -19.91 -21.74 -10.43
CA LYS A 94 -21.03 -22.37 -9.71
C LYS A 94 -20.87 -22.24 -8.19
N VAL A 95 -19.65 -22.19 -7.69
CA VAL A 95 -19.38 -21.98 -6.26
C VAL A 95 -19.72 -20.54 -5.85
N ALA A 96 -19.44 -19.57 -6.73
CA ALA A 96 -19.81 -18.18 -6.50
C ALA A 96 -21.34 -17.99 -6.58
N SER A 97 -22.00 -18.60 -7.57
CA SER A 97 -23.45 -18.50 -7.76
C SER A 97 -24.26 -19.14 -6.64
N ALA A 98 -23.73 -20.19 -6.00
CA ALA A 98 -24.37 -20.84 -4.86
C ALA A 98 -24.34 -19.98 -3.57
N ARG A 99 -23.61 -18.87 -3.58
CA ARG A 99 -23.48 -17.98 -2.42
C ARG A 99 -24.29 -16.70 -2.68
N PRO A 100 -25.08 -16.23 -1.70
CA PRO A 100 -25.95 -15.04 -1.86
C PRO A 100 -25.14 -13.74 -1.80
N LEU A 101 -24.27 -13.55 -2.78
CA LEU A 101 -23.46 -12.35 -2.94
C LEU A 101 -24.32 -11.21 -3.49
N LYS A 102 -24.02 -9.99 -3.07
CA LYS A 102 -24.64 -8.76 -3.55
C LYS A 102 -23.56 -7.76 -3.91
N PHE A 103 -23.92 -6.79 -4.75
CA PHE A 103 -23.04 -5.72 -5.21
C PHE A 103 -23.69 -4.37 -4.93
N LEU A 104 -22.90 -3.43 -4.40
CA LEU A 104 -23.29 -2.04 -4.21
C LEU A 104 -22.33 -1.13 -4.96
N ALA A 105 -22.82 -0.41 -5.96
CA ALA A 105 -22.03 0.54 -6.73
C ALA A 105 -21.87 1.86 -5.96
N TYR A 106 -20.64 2.36 -5.86
CA TYR A 106 -20.33 3.59 -5.12
C TYR A 106 -19.60 4.65 -5.96
N ASP A 107 -19.04 4.31 -7.11
CA ASP A 107 -18.38 5.28 -7.97
C ASP A 107 -18.56 4.95 -9.45
N LEU A 108 -18.67 6.00 -10.24
CA LEU A 108 -18.71 5.98 -11.70
C LEU A 108 -17.46 6.70 -12.17
N VAL A 109 -16.53 5.93 -12.75
CA VAL A 109 -15.22 6.45 -13.17
C VAL A 109 -15.36 7.18 -14.49
N THR A 110 -16.08 6.60 -15.44
CA THR A 110 -16.35 7.21 -16.74
C THR A 110 -17.18 8.47 -16.57
N ASP A 111 -16.75 9.56 -17.21
CA ASP A 111 -17.50 10.81 -17.21
C ASP A 111 -18.72 10.69 -18.11
N LEU A 112 -19.90 10.73 -17.49
CA LEU A 112 -21.19 10.86 -18.14
C LEU A 112 -21.76 12.25 -17.84
N GLY A 113 -20.96 13.31 -17.78
CA GLY A 113 -21.39 14.68 -17.54
C GLY A 113 -21.66 15.01 -16.07
N GLN A 114 -21.32 14.13 -15.13
CA GLN A 114 -21.44 14.40 -13.71
C GLN A 114 -20.41 15.45 -13.24
N LYS A 115 -20.88 16.53 -12.64
CA LYS A 115 -20.00 17.52 -11.99
C LYS A 115 -19.77 17.20 -10.51
N LYS A 116 -20.71 16.48 -9.90
CA LYS A 116 -20.68 16.14 -8.48
C LYS A 116 -20.62 14.63 -8.24
N HIS A 117 -19.95 14.19 -7.18
CA HIS A 117 -19.91 12.79 -6.78
C HIS A 117 -21.31 12.27 -6.43
N SER A 118 -22.15 13.08 -5.78
CA SER A 118 -23.54 12.73 -5.47
C SER A 118 -24.38 12.40 -6.71
N GLN A 119 -24.09 13.03 -7.86
CA GLN A 119 -24.78 12.75 -9.13
C GLN A 119 -24.42 11.36 -9.67
N LYS A 120 -23.19 10.87 -9.39
CA LYS A 120 -22.78 9.53 -9.78
C LYS A 120 -23.72 8.47 -9.22
N HIS A 121 -24.13 8.60 -7.96
CA HIS A 121 -25.06 7.64 -7.34
C HIS A 121 -26.46 7.66 -7.99
N GLN A 122 -26.91 8.80 -8.51
CA GLN A 122 -28.17 8.90 -9.24
C GLN A 122 -28.06 8.19 -10.60
N ILE A 123 -27.01 8.53 -11.35
CA ILE A 123 -26.71 7.91 -12.65
C ILE A 123 -26.53 6.38 -12.51
N LEU A 124 -25.85 5.92 -11.46
CA LEU A 124 -25.67 4.47 -11.21
C LEU A 124 -27.02 3.75 -11.04
N LYS A 125 -28.01 4.38 -10.39
CA LYS A 125 -29.36 3.80 -10.26
C LYS A 125 -30.08 3.72 -11.60
N GLU A 126 -29.99 4.79 -12.40
CA GLU A 126 -30.54 4.84 -13.76
C GLU A 126 -29.93 3.73 -14.62
N LEU A 127 -28.60 3.56 -14.56
CA LEU A 127 -27.87 2.49 -15.27
C LEU A 127 -28.22 1.06 -14.85
N GLY A 128 -28.95 0.86 -13.74
CA GLY A 128 -29.41 -0.46 -13.28
C GLY A 128 -28.76 -0.98 -12.01
N PHE A 129 -27.89 -0.20 -11.35
CA PHE A 129 -27.21 -0.63 -10.13
C PHE A 129 -27.99 -0.27 -8.87
N LYS A 130 -27.80 -1.08 -7.82
CA LYS A 130 -28.05 -0.64 -6.44
C LYS A 130 -26.92 0.30 -6.03
N SER A 131 -27.26 1.49 -5.53
CA SER A 131 -26.31 2.52 -5.09
C SER A 131 -26.90 3.33 -3.94
N GLU A 132 -26.07 3.67 -2.95
CA GLU A 132 -26.47 4.47 -1.79
C GLU A 132 -25.78 5.83 -1.84
N ALA A 133 -26.53 6.91 -2.04
CA ALA A 133 -25.99 8.26 -2.23
C ALA A 133 -25.49 8.93 -0.94
N GLY A 134 -25.82 8.37 0.22
CA GLY A 134 -25.47 8.94 1.53
C GLY A 134 -26.15 10.29 1.78
N LYS A 135 -25.42 11.23 2.40
CA LYS A 135 -25.89 12.59 2.69
C LYS A 135 -24.86 13.62 2.20
N VAL A 136 -25.30 14.60 1.42
CA VAL A 136 -24.48 15.78 1.08
C VAL A 136 -24.42 16.67 2.32
N CYS A 137 -23.20 17.01 2.76
CA CYS A 137 -22.96 17.83 3.93
C CYS A 137 -22.25 19.13 3.54
N SER A 138 -22.76 20.26 4.03
CA SER A 138 -22.17 21.58 3.76
C SER A 138 -21.03 21.94 4.75
N LYS A 139 -21.07 21.35 5.95
CA LYS A 139 -20.14 21.61 7.06
C LYS A 139 -19.66 20.31 7.70
N LEU A 140 -18.47 20.34 8.31
CA LEU A 140 -17.91 19.17 9.02
C LEU A 140 -18.79 18.70 10.19
N SER A 141 -19.52 19.61 10.85
CA SER A 141 -20.45 19.25 11.93
C SER A 141 -21.58 18.34 11.45
N GLU A 142 -22.05 18.53 10.21
CA GLU A 142 -23.06 17.67 9.58
C GLU A 142 -22.50 16.28 9.26
N VAL A 143 -21.23 16.21 8.81
CA VAL A 143 -20.53 14.95 8.56
C VAL A 143 -20.40 14.15 9.85
N VAL A 144 -20.00 14.78 10.95
CA VAL A 144 -19.90 14.13 12.27
C VAL A 144 -21.28 13.67 12.76
N SER A 145 -22.31 14.49 12.55
CA SER A 145 -23.69 14.14 12.94
C SER A 145 -24.22 12.95 12.13
N TYR A 146 -23.95 12.91 10.82
CA TYR A 146 -24.27 11.78 9.97
C TYR A 146 -23.53 10.51 10.41
N TRP A 147 -22.22 10.60 10.67
CA TRP A 147 -21.42 9.50 11.19
C TRP A 147 -21.99 8.93 12.49
N ARG A 148 -22.39 9.78 13.44
CA ARG A 148 -23.02 9.35 14.71
C ARG A 148 -24.36 8.66 14.48
N ALA A 149 -25.17 9.16 13.54
CA ALA A 149 -26.46 8.58 13.21
C ALA A 149 -26.30 7.17 12.57
N ILE A 150 -25.33 7.01 11.67
CA ILE A 150 -25.02 5.70 11.07
C ILE A 150 -24.41 4.75 12.10
N ALA A 151 -23.55 5.23 13.00
CA ALA A 151 -22.97 4.42 14.08
C ALA A 151 -24.06 3.76 14.95
N LYS A 152 -25.12 4.52 15.28
CA LYS A 152 -26.28 3.99 16.03
C LYS A 152 -27.08 2.93 15.26
N LYS A 153 -27.12 3.02 13.93
CA LYS A 153 -27.82 2.08 13.03
C LYS A 153 -26.95 0.90 12.60
N ARG A 154 -25.66 0.88 12.95
CA ARG A 154 -24.68 -0.13 12.48
C ARG A 154 -25.17 -1.57 12.68
N GLU A 155 -25.74 -1.86 13.85
CA GLU A 155 -26.17 -3.22 14.18
C GLU A 155 -27.50 -3.60 13.50
N THR A 156 -28.36 -2.63 13.20
CA THR A 156 -29.67 -2.87 12.55
C THR A 156 -29.58 -3.00 11.03
N LEU A 157 -28.49 -2.55 10.41
CA LEU A 157 -28.29 -2.72 8.97
C LEU A 157 -28.17 -4.20 8.59
N PRO A 158 -28.72 -4.61 7.43
CA PRO A 158 -28.70 -6.00 6.98
C PRO A 158 -27.30 -6.47 6.56
N TYR A 159 -26.31 -5.58 6.49
CA TYR A 159 -24.92 -5.87 6.14
C TYR A 159 -23.95 -5.19 7.12
N GLN A 160 -22.70 -5.65 7.12
CA GLN A 160 -21.66 -5.08 7.97
C GLN A 160 -21.06 -3.81 7.36
N ILE A 161 -20.84 -2.81 8.21
CA ILE A 161 -20.12 -1.58 7.89
C ILE A 161 -19.04 -1.31 8.95
N ASP A 162 -17.91 -0.76 8.51
CA ASP A 162 -16.75 -0.41 9.32
C ASP A 162 -16.57 1.11 9.49
N GLY A 163 -17.41 1.91 8.82
CA GLY A 163 -17.40 3.37 8.91
C GLY A 163 -18.32 4.02 7.89
N VAL A 164 -18.07 5.31 7.63
CA VAL A 164 -18.62 6.03 6.48
C VAL A 164 -17.49 6.57 5.62
N VAL A 165 -17.70 6.69 4.31
CA VAL A 165 -16.73 7.32 3.40
C VAL A 165 -17.12 8.79 3.22
N ILE A 166 -16.19 9.68 3.51
CA ILE A 166 -16.32 11.12 3.26
C ILE A 166 -15.63 11.41 1.94
N ASN A 167 -16.36 11.99 1.00
CA ASN A 167 -15.85 12.37 -0.31
C ASN A 167 -16.10 13.85 -0.58
N VAL A 168 -15.12 14.53 -1.18
CA VAL A 168 -15.31 15.86 -1.75
C VAL A 168 -16.34 15.73 -2.87
N ASN A 169 -17.44 16.47 -2.75
CA ASN A 169 -18.56 16.30 -3.68
C ASN A 169 -18.29 16.92 -5.05
N ASP A 170 -17.41 17.91 -5.17
CA ASP A 170 -17.06 18.50 -6.47
C ASP A 170 -15.98 17.67 -7.18
N ASN A 171 -16.28 17.16 -8.37
CA ASN A 171 -15.37 16.25 -9.09
C ASN A 171 -14.10 16.97 -9.58
N ALA A 172 -14.21 18.22 -10.02
CA ALA A 172 -13.05 18.99 -10.51
C ALA A 172 -12.09 19.31 -9.35
N PHE A 173 -12.64 19.72 -8.21
CA PHE A 173 -11.85 19.94 -7.00
C PHE A 173 -11.24 18.63 -6.46
N PHE A 174 -11.99 17.53 -6.49
CA PHE A 174 -11.47 16.20 -6.13
C PHE A 174 -10.25 15.81 -6.98
N GLN A 175 -10.32 16.03 -8.30
CA GLN A 175 -9.20 15.75 -9.22
C GLN A 175 -7.99 16.62 -8.89
N ARG A 176 -8.18 17.93 -8.66
CA ARG A 176 -7.10 18.88 -8.28
C ARG A 176 -6.41 18.52 -6.96
N LEU A 177 -7.12 17.88 -6.03
CA LEU A 177 -6.51 17.43 -4.77
C LEU A 177 -5.48 16.32 -4.97
N GLY A 178 -5.59 15.56 -6.06
CA GLY A 178 -4.62 14.52 -6.43
C GLY A 178 -4.58 13.31 -5.49
N VAL A 179 -3.51 12.52 -5.61
CA VAL A 179 -3.31 11.26 -4.87
C VAL A 179 -2.05 11.38 -4.01
N ALA A 180 -2.13 10.93 -2.75
CA ALA A 180 -0.97 10.81 -1.87
C ALA A 180 -0.70 9.33 -1.57
N GLY A 181 0.45 8.82 -2.04
CA GLY A 181 0.77 7.40 -1.96
C GLY A 181 -0.28 6.56 -2.67
N LYS A 182 -1.10 5.81 -1.92
CA LYS A 182 -2.12 4.90 -2.45
C LYS A 182 -3.56 5.41 -2.37
N SER A 183 -3.77 6.59 -1.80
CA SER A 183 -5.12 7.08 -1.47
C SER A 183 -5.37 8.47 -2.06
N PRO A 184 -6.53 8.70 -2.71
CA PRO A 184 -6.91 10.04 -3.13
C PRO A 184 -6.98 10.98 -1.92
N ARG A 185 -6.60 12.25 -2.10
CA ARG A 185 -6.62 13.24 -1.01
C ARG A 185 -8.03 13.74 -0.71
N GLY A 186 -8.91 13.75 -1.70
CA GLY A 186 -10.31 14.15 -1.57
C GLY A 186 -11.25 13.12 -0.95
N VAL A 187 -10.76 11.95 -0.53
CA VAL A 187 -11.59 10.91 0.11
C VAL A 187 -10.97 10.37 1.40
N ARG A 188 -11.80 10.14 2.42
CA ARG A 188 -11.38 9.51 3.68
C ARG A 188 -12.45 8.56 4.21
N ALA A 189 -12.02 7.36 4.61
CA ALA A 189 -12.86 6.46 5.39
C ALA A 189 -12.84 6.92 6.86
N PHE A 190 -13.98 7.40 7.35
CA PHE A 190 -14.19 7.77 8.74
C PHE A 190 -14.74 6.55 9.49
N LYS A 191 -13.81 5.70 9.95
CA LYS A 191 -14.11 4.42 10.60
C LYS A 191 -14.81 4.59 11.94
N PHE A 192 -15.64 3.62 12.30
CA PHE A 192 -16.15 3.49 13.67
C PHE A 192 -15.03 3.02 14.60
N SER A 193 -15.22 3.21 15.91
CA SER A 193 -14.32 2.63 16.89
C SER A 193 -14.20 1.11 16.64
N PRO A 194 -12.97 0.58 16.56
CA PRO A 194 -12.77 -0.84 16.35
C PRO A 194 -13.43 -1.62 17.49
N LYS A 195 -13.91 -2.83 17.19
CA LYS A 195 -14.34 -3.74 18.25
C LYS A 195 -13.13 -4.02 19.12
N GLN A 196 -13.30 -3.86 20.42
CA GLN A 196 -12.29 -4.17 21.42
C GLN A 196 -12.72 -5.44 22.14
N ALA A 197 -11.75 -6.24 22.56
CA ALA A 197 -12.00 -7.31 23.51
C ALA A 197 -10.98 -7.28 24.63
N THR A 198 -11.36 -7.87 25.75
CA THR A 198 -10.49 -8.03 26.90
C THR A 198 -9.94 -9.45 26.91
N THR A 199 -8.63 -9.60 27.07
CA THR A 199 -7.96 -10.91 27.17
C THR A 199 -6.73 -10.84 28.08
N LYS A 200 -6.10 -11.98 28.37
CA LYS A 200 -4.89 -12.05 29.20
C LYS A 200 -3.63 -12.20 28.35
N ILE A 201 -2.56 -11.51 28.74
CA ILE A 201 -1.22 -11.73 28.21
C ILE A 201 -0.65 -12.99 28.86
N GLN A 202 -0.41 -14.03 28.06
CA GLN A 202 0.24 -15.26 28.51
C GLN A 202 1.76 -15.15 28.52
N ASP A 203 2.32 -14.44 27.54
CA ASP A 203 3.76 -14.26 27.39
C ASP A 203 4.05 -13.02 26.51
N VAL A 204 5.27 -12.50 26.55
CA VAL A 204 5.74 -11.47 25.63
C VAL A 204 7.02 -11.97 24.96
N LYS A 205 6.97 -12.14 23.65
CA LYS A 205 8.13 -12.56 22.84
C LYS A 205 8.64 -11.40 22.01
N VAL A 206 9.91 -11.44 21.62
CA VAL A 206 10.49 -10.48 20.69
C VAL A 206 10.77 -11.13 19.35
N GLN A 207 10.46 -10.43 18.26
CA GLN A 207 10.80 -10.83 16.90
C GLN A 207 11.88 -9.90 16.35
N VAL A 208 12.86 -10.46 15.66
CA VAL A 208 13.92 -9.70 14.96
C VAL A 208 13.54 -9.61 13.49
N GLY A 209 13.17 -8.42 13.02
CA GLY A 209 12.82 -8.18 11.63
C GLY A 209 14.03 -7.99 10.71
N ARG A 210 13.79 -7.89 9.40
CA ARG A 210 14.81 -7.73 8.33
C ARG A 210 15.87 -6.65 8.61
N THR A 211 15.47 -5.49 9.10
CA THR A 211 16.38 -4.36 9.40
C THR A 211 17.08 -4.49 10.76
N GLY A 212 16.92 -5.63 11.43
CA GLY A 212 17.39 -5.89 12.78
C GLY A 212 16.46 -5.35 13.87
N ALA A 213 15.37 -4.66 13.53
CA ALA A 213 14.37 -4.17 14.48
C ALA A 213 13.86 -5.29 15.38
N VAL A 214 13.96 -5.09 16.69
CA VAL A 214 13.48 -6.03 17.70
C VAL A 214 12.12 -5.54 18.18
N THR A 215 11.06 -6.25 17.78
CA THR A 215 9.67 -5.85 18.04
C THR A 215 9.04 -6.80 19.05
N PRO A 216 8.48 -6.28 20.16
CA PRO A 216 7.77 -7.10 21.12
C PRO A 216 6.35 -7.44 20.66
N ILE A 217 5.96 -8.69 20.90
CA ILE A 217 4.66 -9.28 20.53
C ILE A 217 4.10 -9.93 21.79
N ALA A 218 2.90 -9.50 22.18
CA ALA A 218 2.13 -10.15 23.23
C ALA A 218 1.53 -11.46 22.68
N ILE A 219 1.78 -12.56 23.38
CA ILE A 219 1.08 -13.83 23.22
C ILE A 219 -0.13 -13.76 24.14
N LEU A 220 -1.31 -13.88 23.55
CA LEU A 220 -2.57 -13.65 24.23
C LEU A 220 -3.30 -14.98 24.41
N GLN A 221 -4.08 -15.07 25.49
CA GLN A 221 -5.15 -16.04 25.53
C GLN A 221 -6.09 -15.77 24.33
N PRO A 222 -6.42 -16.77 23.50
CA PRO A 222 -7.22 -16.57 22.30
C PRO A 222 -8.55 -15.86 22.62
N VAL A 223 -8.83 -14.78 21.90
CA VAL A 223 -10.04 -13.96 22.09
C VAL A 223 -10.64 -13.56 20.74
N GLU A 224 -11.97 -13.55 20.64
CA GLU A 224 -12.65 -13.09 19.42
C GLU A 224 -12.75 -11.56 19.39
N VAL A 225 -12.25 -10.94 18.32
CA VAL A 225 -12.38 -9.51 18.06
C VAL A 225 -12.85 -9.30 16.63
N GLY A 226 -14.11 -8.87 16.48
CA GLY A 226 -14.69 -8.59 15.17
C GLY A 226 -14.73 -9.82 14.25
N GLY A 227 -15.16 -10.98 14.79
CA GLY A 227 -15.33 -12.23 14.03
C GLY A 227 -14.03 -13.01 13.79
N VAL A 228 -12.88 -12.53 14.26
CA VAL A 228 -11.60 -13.24 14.13
C VAL A 228 -11.03 -13.53 15.51
N THR A 229 -10.56 -14.76 15.72
CA THR A 229 -9.80 -15.12 16.92
C THR A 229 -8.38 -14.58 16.83
N ILE A 230 -8.00 -13.77 17.81
CA ILE A 230 -6.68 -13.16 17.95
C ILE A 230 -5.95 -13.85 19.09
N SER A 231 -4.73 -14.32 18.82
CA SER A 231 -3.82 -14.92 19.82
C SER A 231 -2.49 -14.16 19.94
N ARG A 232 -2.28 -13.13 19.11
CA ARG A 232 -1.06 -12.31 19.11
C ARG A 232 -1.42 -10.86 18.85
N ALA A 233 -0.76 -9.95 19.56
CA ALA A 233 -0.88 -8.51 19.33
C ALA A 233 0.48 -7.80 19.44
N THR A 234 0.67 -6.75 18.66
CA THR A 234 1.89 -5.94 18.75
C THR A 234 1.89 -5.10 20.02
N LEU A 235 3.08 -4.95 20.61
CA LEU A 235 3.38 -3.98 21.67
C LEU A 235 4.24 -2.82 21.14
N HIS A 236 4.41 -2.72 19.82
CA HIS A 236 5.17 -1.70 19.09
C HIS A 236 6.69 -1.66 19.41
N ASN A 237 7.09 -1.29 20.62
CA ASN A 237 8.49 -1.14 21.05
C ASN A 237 8.61 -1.14 22.59
N GLU A 238 9.85 -1.04 23.12
CA GLU A 238 10.11 -1.02 24.57
C GLU A 238 9.44 0.18 25.26
N ASP A 239 9.41 1.35 24.62
CA ASP A 239 8.87 2.57 25.21
C ASP A 239 7.35 2.45 25.40
N GLU A 240 6.66 1.79 24.49
CA GLU A 240 5.23 1.52 24.59
C GLU A 240 4.90 0.51 25.71
N ILE A 241 5.72 -0.54 25.88
CA ILE A 241 5.60 -1.47 27.02
C ILE A 241 5.71 -0.70 28.34
N LYS A 242 6.66 0.23 28.45
CA LYS A 242 6.86 1.08 29.63
C LYS A 242 5.68 2.02 29.84
N ARG A 243 5.21 2.69 28.77
CA ARG A 243 4.07 3.62 28.82
C ARG A 243 2.79 2.92 29.30
N LEU A 244 2.50 1.74 28.76
CA LEU A 244 1.35 0.92 29.16
C LEU A 244 1.57 0.19 30.49
N GLN A 245 2.82 0.07 30.94
CA GLN A 245 3.27 -0.70 32.11
C GLN A 245 2.86 -2.18 32.01
N VAL A 246 3.04 -2.78 30.83
CA VAL A 246 2.63 -4.16 30.55
C VAL A 246 3.44 -5.15 31.37
N LYS A 247 2.75 -6.10 32.00
CA LYS A 247 3.31 -7.28 32.68
C LYS A 247 2.74 -8.56 32.07
N ILE A 248 3.51 -9.64 32.10
CA ILE A 248 3.04 -10.97 31.72
C ILE A 248 2.02 -11.43 32.77
N GLY A 249 0.85 -11.85 32.32
CA GLY A 249 -0.31 -12.16 33.15
C GLY A 249 -1.37 -11.04 33.19
N ASP A 250 -1.05 -9.83 32.72
CA ASP A 250 -2.00 -8.71 32.72
C ASP A 250 -3.26 -9.02 31.89
N THR A 251 -4.39 -8.52 32.38
CA THR A 251 -5.62 -8.42 31.59
C THR A 251 -5.56 -7.13 30.77
N VAL A 252 -5.73 -7.23 29.46
CA VAL A 252 -5.53 -6.14 28.51
C VAL A 252 -6.70 -5.98 27.56
N ILE A 253 -6.91 -4.76 27.11
CA ILE A 253 -7.78 -4.44 25.99
C ILE A 253 -6.96 -4.58 24.71
N VAL A 254 -7.47 -5.39 23.79
CA VAL A 254 -6.91 -5.56 22.45
C VAL A 254 -7.90 -5.05 21.43
N GLU A 255 -7.36 -4.40 20.41
CA GLU A 255 -8.15 -3.92 19.29
C GLU A 255 -7.48 -4.30 17.97
N ARG A 256 -8.30 -4.37 16.93
CA ARG A 256 -7.81 -4.62 15.57
C ARG A 256 -7.82 -3.30 14.80
N ALA A 257 -6.68 -2.60 14.81
CA ALA A 257 -6.54 -1.33 14.12
C ALA A 257 -6.73 -1.52 12.61
N GLY A 258 -7.69 -0.79 12.04
CA GLY A 258 -8.01 -0.83 10.61
C GLY A 258 -8.42 -2.20 10.08
N ASP A 259 -8.86 -3.12 10.95
CA ASP A 259 -9.22 -4.51 10.64
C ASP A 259 -8.05 -5.36 10.11
N VAL A 260 -6.79 -5.01 10.42
CA VAL A 260 -5.62 -5.78 9.95
C VAL A 260 -4.70 -6.23 11.08
N ILE A 261 -4.14 -5.31 11.87
CA ILE A 261 -3.08 -5.64 12.84
C ILE A 261 -3.63 -5.51 14.27
N PRO A 262 -3.66 -6.59 15.06
CA PRO A 262 -4.02 -6.51 16.47
C PRO A 262 -2.97 -5.78 17.29
N ALA A 263 -3.40 -4.87 18.17
CA ALA A 263 -2.54 -4.13 19.09
C ALA A 263 -3.13 -4.12 20.50
N VAL A 264 -2.25 -4.12 21.51
CA VAL A 264 -2.64 -3.89 22.91
C VAL A 264 -2.80 -2.38 23.09
N THR A 265 -3.97 -1.93 23.53
CA THR A 265 -4.26 -0.49 23.69
C THR A 265 -4.21 -0.03 25.13
N LYS A 266 -4.61 -0.90 26.06
CA LYS A 266 -4.71 -0.59 27.48
C LYS A 266 -4.49 -1.83 28.33
N VAL A 267 -3.82 -1.64 29.47
CA VAL A 267 -3.74 -2.61 30.56
C VAL A 267 -4.79 -2.28 31.60
N LEU A 268 -5.57 -3.26 32.02
CA LEU A 268 -6.54 -3.14 33.12
C LEU A 268 -5.84 -3.45 34.44
N LYS A 269 -5.17 -2.45 34.99
CA LYS A 269 -4.31 -2.58 36.18
C LYS A 269 -5.09 -2.97 37.43
N GLU A 270 -6.36 -2.58 37.48
CA GLU A 270 -7.34 -2.93 38.50
C GLU A 270 -7.65 -4.42 38.58
N LEU A 271 -7.35 -5.19 37.53
CA LEU A 271 -7.54 -6.65 37.48
C LEU A 271 -6.26 -7.43 37.79
N ARG A 272 -5.23 -6.76 38.32
CA ARG A 272 -3.97 -7.43 38.71
C ARG A 272 -4.17 -8.24 39.97
N SER A 273 -3.68 -9.47 39.93
CA SER A 273 -3.64 -10.43 41.02
C SER A 273 -2.39 -10.32 41.90
N GLY A 274 -1.39 -9.55 41.47
CA GLY A 274 -0.09 -9.46 42.12
C GLY A 274 0.90 -10.55 41.69
N ARG A 275 0.46 -11.53 40.89
CA ARG A 275 1.31 -12.62 40.36
C ARG A 275 1.93 -12.30 38.99
N GLU A 276 1.67 -11.12 38.45
CA GLU A 276 2.12 -10.71 37.12
C GLU A 276 3.65 -10.49 37.12
N LYS A 277 4.31 -10.92 36.03
CA LYS A 277 5.77 -10.84 35.89
C LYS A 277 6.16 -9.65 35.03
N GLU A 278 7.19 -8.92 35.45
CA GLU A 278 7.73 -7.84 34.63
C GLU A 278 8.44 -8.39 33.39
N PHE A 279 8.10 -7.84 32.22
CA PHE A 279 8.81 -8.15 31.00
C PHE A 279 10.07 -7.28 30.89
N LYS A 280 11.24 -7.92 30.92
CA LYS A 280 12.52 -7.25 30.67
C LYS A 280 12.86 -7.32 29.20
N PHE A 281 12.92 -6.17 28.55
CA PHE A 281 13.31 -6.11 27.14
C PHE A 281 14.77 -6.60 26.99
N PRO A 282 15.06 -7.55 26.09
CA PRO A 282 16.37 -8.14 25.99
C PRO A 282 17.41 -7.11 25.55
N ARG A 283 18.64 -7.23 26.07
CA ARG A 283 19.80 -6.41 25.64
C ARG A 283 20.67 -7.11 24.61
N THR A 284 20.50 -8.42 24.45
CA THR A 284 21.13 -9.24 23.42
C THR A 284 20.10 -9.74 22.42
N CYS A 285 20.51 -9.97 21.19
CA CYS A 285 19.63 -10.53 20.16
C CYS A 285 19.24 -11.97 20.54
N PRO A 286 17.95 -12.32 20.58
CA PRO A 286 17.52 -13.67 20.96
C PRO A 286 17.87 -14.74 19.92
N VAL A 287 18.41 -14.35 18.76
CA VAL A 287 18.71 -15.26 17.64
C VAL A 287 20.21 -15.45 17.43
N CYS A 288 21.00 -14.36 17.52
CA CYS A 288 22.45 -14.42 17.27
C CYS A 288 23.31 -13.94 18.46
N SER A 289 22.68 -13.67 19.60
CA SER A 289 23.31 -13.22 20.86
C SER A 289 24.09 -11.90 20.80
N THR A 290 24.20 -11.24 19.64
CA THR A 290 24.84 -9.94 19.51
C THR A 290 24.14 -8.87 20.35
N ASN A 291 24.91 -8.00 21.02
CA ASN A 291 24.38 -6.86 21.76
C ASN A 291 23.50 -5.97 20.87
N LEU A 292 22.29 -5.70 21.35
CA LEU A 292 21.36 -4.82 20.67
C LEU A 292 21.77 -3.37 20.89
N GLN A 293 21.52 -2.55 19.87
CA GLN A 293 21.79 -1.12 19.90
C GLN A 293 20.48 -0.35 19.72
N LYS A 294 20.28 0.70 20.52
CA LYS A 294 19.20 1.67 20.35
C LYS A 294 19.83 2.99 19.89
N PRO A 295 19.78 3.34 18.60
CA PRO A 295 20.26 4.64 18.12
C PRO A 295 19.57 5.78 18.86
N LYS A 296 20.31 6.87 19.18
CA LYS A 296 19.81 7.97 20.03
C LYS A 296 18.50 8.59 19.54
N GLU A 297 18.27 8.61 18.22
CA GLU A 297 17.09 9.22 17.60
C GLU A 297 15.95 8.21 17.34
N GLU A 298 16.02 6.99 17.87
CA GLU A 298 15.09 5.93 17.54
C GLU A 298 14.50 5.21 18.76
N ALA A 299 13.19 4.97 18.74
CA ALA A 299 12.49 4.23 19.79
C ALA A 299 12.77 2.71 19.76
N VAL A 300 13.38 2.19 18.68
CA VAL A 300 13.46 0.75 18.39
C VAL A 300 14.88 0.22 18.58
N TRP A 301 15.01 -0.83 19.41
CA TRP A 301 16.23 -1.62 19.54
C TRP A 301 16.52 -2.43 18.29
N ARG A 302 17.80 -2.57 17.93
CA ARG A 302 18.22 -3.30 16.73
C ARG A 302 19.37 -4.24 16.95
N CYS A 303 19.32 -5.36 16.26
CA CYS A 303 20.46 -6.25 16.07
C CYS A 303 21.38 -5.66 14.98
N PRO A 304 22.59 -5.18 15.31
CA PRO A 304 23.49 -4.60 14.32
C PRO A 304 24.12 -5.65 13.39
N ASN A 305 24.15 -6.92 13.82
CA ASN A 305 24.77 -8.02 13.08
C ASN A 305 24.03 -8.31 11.76
N LEU A 306 24.63 -7.94 10.64
CA LEU A 306 24.10 -8.19 9.28
C LEU A 306 24.07 -9.68 8.91
N SER A 307 24.79 -10.53 9.65
CA SER A 307 24.84 -11.98 9.44
C SER A 307 23.87 -12.75 10.34
N CYS A 308 23.09 -12.06 11.18
CA CYS A 308 22.05 -12.67 12.00
C CYS A 308 21.06 -13.49 11.14
N GLY A 309 20.86 -14.76 11.52
CA GLY A 309 20.00 -15.70 10.78
C GLY A 309 18.57 -15.19 10.59
N ALA A 310 17.96 -14.59 11.62
CA ALA A 310 16.62 -14.00 11.51
C ALA A 310 16.57 -12.83 10.52
N ARG A 311 17.61 -11.98 10.49
CA ARG A 311 17.67 -10.87 9.53
C ARG A 311 17.81 -11.38 8.10
N LYS A 312 18.65 -12.40 7.87
CA LYS A 312 18.81 -13.03 6.56
C LYS A 312 17.49 -13.65 6.09
N ARG A 313 16.84 -14.45 6.95
CA ARG A 313 15.55 -15.09 6.68
C ARG A 313 14.46 -14.08 6.33
N GLU A 314 14.27 -13.07 7.16
CA GLU A 314 13.31 -11.99 6.92
C GLU A 314 13.65 -11.17 5.66
N PHE A 315 14.93 -11.03 5.33
CA PHE A 315 15.35 -10.39 4.08
C PHE A 315 15.01 -11.23 2.85
N LEU A 316 15.21 -12.55 2.88
CA LEU A 316 14.80 -13.45 1.80
C LEU A 316 13.28 -13.45 1.62
N GLN A 317 12.51 -13.47 2.71
CA GLN A 317 11.05 -13.33 2.66
C GLN A 317 10.62 -12.00 2.04
N TYR A 318 11.28 -10.90 2.44
CA TYR A 318 11.05 -9.60 1.83
C TYR A 318 11.41 -9.58 0.34
N PHE A 319 12.53 -10.20 -0.04
CA PHE A 319 13.03 -10.27 -1.40
C PHE A 319 12.05 -10.95 -2.36
N ALA A 320 11.47 -12.08 -1.95
CA ALA A 320 10.48 -12.82 -2.73
C ALA A 320 9.07 -12.16 -2.75
N SER A 321 8.81 -11.19 -1.86
CA SER A 321 7.48 -10.65 -1.64
C SER A 321 6.84 -10.00 -2.88
N LYS A 322 5.51 -9.89 -2.86
CA LYS A 322 4.68 -9.35 -3.96
C LYS A 322 5.09 -7.96 -4.47
N LYS A 323 5.70 -7.12 -3.62
CA LYS A 323 6.19 -5.79 -4.02
C LYS A 323 7.63 -5.79 -4.51
N ALA A 324 8.38 -6.84 -4.18
CA ALA A 324 9.78 -7.01 -4.49
C ALA A 324 9.95 -7.82 -5.80
N PHE A 325 10.42 -9.07 -5.75
CA PHE A 325 10.49 -9.92 -6.96
C PHE A 325 9.16 -10.55 -7.36
N ASP A 326 8.16 -10.62 -6.48
CA ASP A 326 6.84 -11.23 -6.74
C ASP A 326 6.96 -12.65 -7.29
N ILE A 327 7.66 -13.50 -6.53
CA ILE A 327 7.87 -14.90 -6.90
C ILE A 327 6.66 -15.69 -6.44
N ASP A 328 5.77 -15.98 -7.38
CA ASP A 328 4.56 -16.77 -7.13
C ASP A 328 4.94 -18.16 -6.59
N GLY A 329 4.30 -18.57 -5.50
CA GLY A 329 4.58 -19.83 -4.82
C GLY A 329 5.73 -19.78 -3.80
N LEU A 330 6.60 -18.77 -3.79
CA LEU A 330 7.70 -18.66 -2.82
C LEU A 330 7.28 -17.90 -1.55
N GLY A 331 6.45 -18.54 -0.72
CA GLY A 331 5.94 -17.96 0.52
C GLY A 331 6.91 -18.07 1.72
N PRO A 332 6.63 -17.38 2.85
CA PRO A 332 7.48 -17.40 4.04
C PRO A 332 7.82 -18.79 4.56
N LYS A 333 6.86 -19.72 4.58
CA LYS A 333 7.09 -21.10 5.06
C LYS A 333 8.05 -21.89 4.18
N ILE A 334 7.98 -21.69 2.86
CA ILE A 334 8.89 -22.36 1.92
C ILE A 334 10.29 -21.76 2.05
N ILE A 335 10.40 -20.43 2.17
CA ILE A 335 11.68 -19.79 2.44
C ILE A 335 12.28 -20.28 3.76
N ASP A 336 11.45 -20.42 4.79
CA ASP A 336 11.89 -20.93 6.08
C ASP A 336 12.48 -22.34 5.93
N GLN A 337 11.75 -23.23 5.26
CA GLN A 337 12.19 -24.60 4.98
C GLN A 337 13.48 -24.64 4.13
N LEU A 338 13.57 -23.85 3.06
CA LEU A 338 14.78 -23.78 2.21
C LEU A 338 16.01 -23.29 2.99
N VAL A 339 15.82 -22.39 3.95
CA VAL A 339 16.91 -21.92 4.82
C VAL A 339 17.27 -22.99 5.86
N ASP A 340 16.28 -23.68 6.44
CA ASP A 340 16.48 -24.74 7.44
C ASP A 340 17.24 -25.94 6.85
N GLU A 341 16.95 -26.29 5.60
CA GLU A 341 17.64 -27.34 4.83
C GLU A 341 18.94 -26.85 4.17
N ASN A 342 19.36 -25.61 4.44
CA ASN A 342 20.56 -24.97 3.87
C ASN A 342 20.61 -24.91 2.33
N LEU A 343 19.46 -25.00 1.66
CA LEU A 343 19.36 -24.87 0.21
C LEU A 343 19.53 -23.42 -0.27
N ILE A 344 19.18 -22.45 0.58
CA ILE A 344 19.41 -21.02 0.31
C ILE A 344 19.97 -20.30 1.54
N SER A 345 20.85 -19.33 1.30
CA SER A 345 21.45 -18.48 2.33
C SER A 345 21.48 -17.00 1.93
N GLN A 346 21.36 -16.71 0.64
CA GLN A 346 21.34 -15.38 0.05
C GLN A 346 20.40 -15.34 -1.18
N PRO A 347 20.05 -14.14 -1.67
CA PRO A 347 19.06 -14.01 -2.75
C PRO A 347 19.45 -14.64 -4.08
N ALA A 348 20.74 -14.72 -4.41
CA ALA A 348 21.21 -15.32 -5.66
C ALA A 348 20.87 -16.82 -5.72
N ASP A 349 21.05 -17.54 -4.61
CA ASP A 349 20.77 -18.98 -4.47
C ASP A 349 19.34 -19.33 -4.88
N ILE A 350 18.37 -18.43 -4.66
CA ILE A 350 16.96 -18.62 -5.07
C ILE A 350 16.88 -18.91 -6.57
N PHE A 351 17.65 -18.20 -7.40
CA PHE A 351 17.62 -18.35 -8.86
C PHE A 351 18.41 -19.55 -9.39
N GLU A 352 19.16 -20.22 -8.51
CA GLU A 352 19.96 -21.41 -8.80
C GLU A 352 19.25 -22.71 -8.42
N LEU A 353 18.17 -22.63 -7.64
CA LEU A 353 17.34 -23.78 -7.25
C LEU A 353 16.86 -24.59 -8.46
N LYS A 354 16.99 -25.90 -8.34
CA LYS A 354 16.55 -26.90 -9.32
C LYS A 354 15.40 -27.71 -8.75
N GLU A 355 14.65 -28.38 -9.63
CA GLU A 355 13.51 -29.22 -9.23
C GLU A 355 13.95 -30.32 -8.26
N GLY A 356 15.13 -30.92 -8.49
CA GLY A 356 15.70 -31.97 -7.63
C GLY A 356 16.02 -31.52 -6.21
N ASP A 357 16.25 -30.22 -5.98
CA ASP A 357 16.49 -29.66 -4.65
C ASP A 357 15.19 -29.55 -3.84
N LEU A 358 14.06 -29.42 -4.55
CA LEU A 358 12.76 -29.16 -3.94
C LEU A 358 11.95 -30.43 -3.71
N ILE A 359 12.03 -31.43 -4.59
CA ILE A 359 11.25 -32.68 -4.49
C ILE A 359 11.40 -33.39 -3.13
N PRO A 360 12.57 -33.43 -2.48
CA PRO A 360 12.72 -34.07 -1.16
C PRO A 360 12.01 -33.34 -0.02
N LEU A 361 11.61 -32.08 -0.23
CA LEU A 361 11.03 -31.24 0.80
C LEU A 361 9.57 -31.64 1.08
N GLU A 362 9.17 -31.58 2.36
CA GLU A 362 7.77 -31.77 2.76
C GLU A 362 6.86 -30.83 1.93
N ARG A 363 5.78 -31.38 1.35
CA ARG A 363 4.77 -30.69 0.51
C ARG A 363 5.22 -30.32 -0.90
N PHE A 364 6.41 -30.75 -1.31
CA PHE A 364 6.80 -30.72 -2.70
C PHE A 364 6.58 -32.07 -3.38
N ALA A 365 6.06 -32.00 -4.59
CA ALA A 365 5.97 -33.08 -5.55
C ALA A 365 6.52 -32.55 -6.88
N GLU A 366 6.80 -33.42 -7.84
CA GLU A 366 7.40 -33.04 -9.13
C GLU A 366 6.72 -31.80 -9.75
N LYS A 367 5.39 -31.78 -9.80
CA LYS A 367 4.62 -30.65 -10.35
C LYS A 367 4.79 -29.35 -9.56
N SER A 368 4.78 -29.39 -8.22
CA SER A 368 4.91 -28.17 -7.42
C SER A 368 6.35 -27.65 -7.40
N ALA A 369 7.34 -28.54 -7.44
CA ALA A 369 8.76 -28.21 -7.60
C ALA A 369 9.00 -27.51 -8.94
N LYS A 370 8.55 -28.13 -10.04
CA LYS A 370 8.61 -27.55 -11.39
C LYS A 370 7.95 -26.18 -11.47
N ASN A 371 6.71 -26.06 -10.98
CA ASN A 371 5.99 -24.78 -11.00
C ASN A 371 6.74 -23.68 -10.24
N LEU A 372 7.37 -24.00 -9.09
CA LEU A 372 8.12 -23.02 -8.32
C LEU A 372 9.39 -22.59 -9.04
N VAL A 373 10.16 -23.53 -9.59
CA VAL A 373 11.36 -23.22 -10.38
C VAL A 373 10.99 -22.36 -11.60
N GLU A 374 9.95 -22.72 -12.35
CA GLU A 374 9.46 -21.92 -13.47
C GLU A 374 9.06 -20.50 -13.03
N ALA A 375 8.35 -20.36 -11.90
CA ALA A 375 7.98 -19.07 -11.35
C ALA A 375 9.20 -18.22 -10.96
N ILE A 376 10.24 -18.82 -10.36
CA ILE A 376 11.51 -18.17 -10.04
C ILE A 376 12.21 -17.69 -11.32
N GLN A 377 12.37 -18.58 -12.30
CA GLN A 377 13.07 -18.26 -13.55
C GLN A 377 12.36 -17.15 -14.35
N LYS A 378 11.02 -17.15 -14.36
CA LYS A 378 10.20 -16.11 -15.00
C LYS A 378 10.44 -14.72 -14.40
N ARG A 379 10.84 -14.63 -13.12
CA ARG A 379 11.11 -13.37 -12.41
C ARG A 379 12.56 -12.87 -12.53
N LYS A 380 13.41 -13.51 -13.36
CA LYS A 380 14.74 -12.99 -13.68
C LYS A 380 14.71 -11.62 -14.37
N LYS A 381 13.61 -11.24 -15.02
CA LYS A 381 13.43 -9.87 -15.56
C LYS A 381 12.66 -9.02 -14.56
N ILE A 382 13.24 -7.91 -14.11
CA ILE A 382 12.64 -7.05 -13.07
C ILE A 382 12.77 -5.56 -13.42
N PRO A 383 11.70 -4.75 -13.29
CA PRO A 383 11.80 -3.29 -13.44
C PRO A 383 12.74 -2.66 -12.40
N LEU A 384 13.51 -1.65 -12.80
CA LEU A 384 14.49 -0.97 -11.93
C LEU A 384 13.91 -0.49 -10.60
N ALA A 385 12.70 0.10 -10.61
CA ALA A 385 12.03 0.56 -9.39
C ALA A 385 11.78 -0.59 -8.40
N ARG A 386 11.35 -1.75 -8.90
CA ARG A 386 11.15 -2.94 -8.07
C ARG A 386 12.49 -3.48 -7.60
N PHE A 387 13.49 -3.53 -8.46
CA PHE A 387 14.84 -3.96 -8.09
C PHE A 387 15.39 -3.12 -6.93
N ILE A 388 15.38 -1.78 -7.03
CA ILE A 388 15.82 -0.88 -5.95
C ILE A 388 15.04 -1.15 -4.65
N TYR A 389 13.72 -1.35 -4.75
CA TYR A 389 12.90 -1.70 -3.58
C TYR A 389 13.34 -3.04 -2.95
N THR A 390 13.70 -4.04 -3.74
CA THR A 390 14.10 -5.38 -3.26
C THR A 390 15.38 -5.39 -2.45
N LEU A 391 16.29 -4.45 -2.72
CA LEU A 391 17.56 -4.31 -2.00
C LEU A 391 17.37 -4.01 -0.49
N GLY A 392 16.16 -3.60 -0.10
CA GLY A 392 15.82 -3.38 1.30
C GLY A 392 16.58 -2.23 1.94
N ILE A 393 16.98 -1.24 1.13
CA ILE A 393 17.71 -0.06 1.59
C ILE A 393 16.87 0.68 2.63
N ARG A 394 17.51 1.05 3.73
CA ARG A 394 16.84 1.71 4.85
C ARG A 394 16.20 3.03 4.40
N HIS A 395 14.96 3.27 4.86
CA HIS A 395 14.12 4.43 4.49
C HIS A 395 13.64 4.49 3.03
N VAL A 396 14.08 3.57 2.16
CA VAL A 396 13.62 3.54 0.76
C VAL A 396 12.34 2.72 0.66
N GLY A 397 11.23 3.43 0.47
CA GLY A 397 9.91 2.84 0.20
C GLY A 397 9.66 2.61 -1.29
N GLU A 398 8.45 2.14 -1.61
CA GLU A 398 7.99 1.87 -2.99
C GLU A 398 8.05 3.14 -3.85
N GLU A 399 7.50 4.26 -3.36
CA GLU A 399 7.52 5.55 -4.07
C GLU A 399 8.93 6.11 -4.25
N THR A 400 9.76 6.03 -3.20
CA THR A 400 11.16 6.46 -3.27
C THR A 400 11.93 5.67 -4.32
N ALA A 401 11.72 4.34 -4.38
CA ALA A 401 12.36 3.48 -5.37
C ALA A 401 11.91 3.81 -6.81
N ILE A 402 10.64 4.19 -7.01
CA ILE A 402 10.13 4.67 -8.30
C ILE A 402 10.83 5.97 -8.70
N ASN A 403 10.89 6.96 -7.78
CA ASN A 403 11.55 8.24 -8.05
C ASN A 403 13.04 8.06 -8.39
N LEU A 404 13.74 7.21 -7.63
CA LEU A 404 15.15 6.86 -7.88
C LEU A 404 15.31 6.21 -9.26
N ALA A 405 14.47 5.22 -9.59
CA ALA A 405 14.52 4.56 -10.89
C ALA A 405 14.32 5.55 -12.04
N GLN A 406 13.29 6.40 -11.96
CA GLN A 406 12.98 7.40 -12.97
C GLN A 406 14.11 8.42 -13.15
N TYR A 407 14.73 8.86 -12.05
CA TYR A 407 15.80 9.86 -12.09
C TYR A 407 17.12 9.30 -12.65
N PHE A 408 17.55 8.12 -12.19
CA PHE A 408 18.85 7.54 -12.56
C PHE A 408 18.82 6.66 -13.80
N GLY A 409 17.68 6.07 -14.14
CA GLY A 409 17.49 5.24 -15.33
C GLY A 409 18.18 3.87 -15.32
N SER A 410 19.25 3.70 -14.53
CA SER A 410 19.97 2.43 -14.37
C SER A 410 20.51 2.26 -12.94
N ILE A 411 20.76 1.02 -12.53
CA ILE A 411 21.38 0.74 -11.23
C ILE A 411 22.82 1.26 -11.16
N ASN A 412 23.57 1.18 -12.26
CA ASN A 412 24.97 1.64 -12.33
C ASN A 412 25.08 3.15 -12.10
N ASN A 413 24.11 3.94 -12.56
CA ASN A 413 24.08 5.38 -12.32
C ASN A 413 23.77 5.69 -10.85
N LEU A 414 22.84 4.93 -10.25
CA LEU A 414 22.51 5.08 -8.83
C LEU A 414 23.68 4.68 -7.92
N GLU A 415 24.48 3.68 -8.31
CA GLU A 415 25.65 3.24 -7.55
C GLU A 415 26.75 4.31 -7.48
N LYS A 416 26.90 5.11 -8.55
CA LYS A 416 27.95 6.14 -8.66
C LYS A 416 27.56 7.51 -8.10
N THR A 417 26.35 7.64 -7.57
CA THR A 417 25.80 8.94 -7.18
C THR A 417 26.38 9.48 -5.87
N THR A 418 26.37 10.80 -5.73
CA THR A 418 26.74 11.49 -4.49
C THR A 418 25.54 11.66 -3.56
N LYS A 419 25.79 12.04 -2.30
CA LYS A 419 24.71 12.31 -1.35
C LYS A 419 23.89 13.53 -1.79
N GLU A 420 24.56 14.53 -2.34
CA GLU A 420 23.97 15.80 -2.78
C GLU A 420 23.01 15.59 -3.95
N GLU A 421 23.38 14.72 -4.90
CA GLU A 421 22.52 14.34 -6.03
C GLU A 421 21.25 13.62 -5.58
N LEU A 422 21.37 12.77 -4.55
CA LEU A 422 20.22 12.06 -3.96
C LEU A 422 19.23 13.03 -3.31
N GLU A 423 19.70 14.08 -2.64
CA GLU A 423 18.84 15.06 -1.95
C GLU A 423 18.01 15.93 -2.92
N VAL A 424 18.37 15.99 -4.20
CA VAL A 424 17.57 16.68 -5.23
C VAL A 424 16.27 15.91 -5.54
N ILE A 425 16.23 14.61 -5.25
CA ILE A 425 15.13 13.72 -5.65
C ILE A 425 13.91 13.94 -4.75
N PRO A 426 12.69 13.97 -5.31
CA PRO A 426 11.47 14.09 -4.50
C PRO A 426 11.40 13.02 -3.42
N ASP A 427 11.04 13.45 -2.21
CA ASP A 427 10.86 12.60 -1.04
C ASP A 427 12.17 11.92 -0.53
N VAL A 428 13.35 12.37 -0.99
CA VAL A 428 14.67 11.96 -0.49
C VAL A 428 15.29 13.08 0.35
N GLY A 429 15.14 13.00 1.67
CA GLY A 429 15.83 13.90 2.60
C GLY A 429 17.22 13.38 3.01
N GLY A 430 18.01 14.18 3.72
CA GLY A 430 19.41 13.84 4.03
C GLY A 430 19.65 12.51 4.75
N LYS A 431 18.71 12.06 5.60
CA LYS A 431 18.77 10.71 6.23
C LYS A 431 18.59 9.58 5.21
N VAL A 432 17.71 9.78 4.23
CA VAL A 432 17.44 8.80 3.16
C VAL A 432 18.63 8.77 2.21
N ALA A 433 19.12 9.95 1.78
CA ALA A 433 20.30 10.10 0.93
C ALA A 433 21.53 9.42 1.57
N GLN A 434 21.79 9.69 2.85
CA GLN A 434 22.88 9.04 3.59
C GLN A 434 22.72 7.51 3.63
N SER A 435 21.50 7.02 3.86
CA SER A 435 21.23 5.57 3.93
C SER A 435 21.46 4.88 2.58
N ILE A 436 21.08 5.51 1.47
CA ILE A 436 21.32 5.01 0.12
C ILE A 436 22.82 5.00 -0.17
N HIS A 437 23.49 6.13 0.04
CA HIS A 437 24.92 6.27 -0.25
C HIS A 437 25.77 5.26 0.53
N GLN A 438 25.55 5.13 1.84
CA GLN A 438 26.24 4.15 2.68
C GLN A 438 25.94 2.71 2.26
N TRP A 439 24.73 2.42 1.75
CA TRP A 439 24.38 1.09 1.29
C TRP A 439 25.22 0.70 0.08
N PHE A 440 25.37 1.59 -0.91
CA PHE A 440 26.16 1.34 -2.13
C PHE A 440 27.67 1.35 -1.90
N GLN A 441 28.17 2.00 -0.84
CA GLN A 441 29.60 1.94 -0.47
C GLN A 441 30.00 0.60 0.18
N SER A 442 29.04 -0.22 0.60
CA SER A 442 29.34 -1.50 1.24
C SER A 442 29.71 -2.57 0.22
N LYS A 443 30.95 -3.10 0.28
CA LYS A 443 31.42 -4.22 -0.56
C LYS A 443 30.47 -5.42 -0.54
N ARG A 444 29.85 -5.72 0.61
CA ARG A 444 28.88 -6.81 0.75
C ARG A 444 27.62 -6.58 -0.11
N ASN A 445 27.14 -5.35 -0.15
CA ASN A 445 25.94 -4.98 -0.89
C ASN A 445 26.21 -4.88 -2.39
N GLN A 446 27.40 -4.39 -2.77
CA GLN A 446 27.89 -4.43 -4.16
C GLN A 446 27.95 -5.87 -4.66
N LYS A 447 28.56 -6.78 -3.87
CA LYS A 447 28.59 -8.21 -4.17
C LYS A 447 27.20 -8.83 -4.34
N LEU A 448 26.22 -8.44 -3.53
CA LEU A 448 24.83 -8.90 -3.71
C LEU A 448 24.28 -8.54 -5.10
N ILE A 449 24.54 -7.32 -5.59
CA ILE A 449 24.10 -6.90 -6.93
C ILE A 449 24.82 -7.73 -7.99
N GLU A 450 26.13 -7.88 -7.88
CA GLU A 450 26.93 -8.68 -8.81
C GLU A 450 26.44 -10.12 -8.89
N ASP A 451 26.20 -10.76 -7.74
CA ASP A 451 25.78 -12.16 -7.68
C ASP A 451 24.38 -12.34 -8.30
N LEU A 452 23.45 -11.39 -8.09
CA LEU A 452 22.15 -11.39 -8.76
C LEU A 452 22.29 -11.25 -10.29
N LEU A 453 23.18 -10.38 -10.77
CA LEU A 453 23.43 -10.23 -12.21
C LEU A 453 24.06 -11.51 -12.81
N LYS A 454 24.99 -12.16 -12.09
CA LYS A 454 25.65 -13.42 -12.52
C LYS A 454 24.65 -14.56 -12.69
N VAL A 455 23.68 -14.70 -11.80
CA VAL A 455 22.62 -15.73 -11.93
C VAL A 455 21.57 -15.40 -12.99
N GLY A 456 21.77 -14.32 -13.75
CA GLY A 456 20.99 -13.95 -14.92
C GLY A 456 19.81 -13.02 -14.66
N VAL A 457 19.77 -12.34 -13.51
CA VAL A 457 18.78 -11.28 -13.27
C VAL A 457 19.06 -10.10 -14.21
N LYS A 458 18.06 -9.73 -15.01
CA LYS A 458 18.09 -8.61 -15.95
C LYS A 458 17.23 -7.48 -15.42
N ILE A 459 17.87 -6.36 -15.11
CA ILE A 459 17.20 -5.15 -14.63
C ILE A 459 16.71 -4.36 -15.84
N LEU A 460 15.39 -4.21 -15.95
CA LEU A 460 14.77 -3.44 -17.02
C LEU A 460 14.78 -1.96 -16.65
N PRO A 461 15.25 -1.07 -17.55
CA PRO A 461 15.19 0.36 -17.31
C PRO A 461 13.73 0.82 -17.17
N PRO A 462 13.46 1.95 -16.49
CA PRO A 462 12.14 2.55 -16.54
C PRO A 462 11.83 2.99 -17.97
N GLU A 463 10.55 3.16 -18.29
CA GLU A 463 10.16 3.90 -19.50
C GLU A 463 10.81 5.28 -19.46
N LYS A 464 11.47 5.67 -20.56
CA LYS A 464 12.22 6.93 -20.65
C LYS A 464 11.24 8.09 -20.46
N VAL A 465 11.33 8.74 -19.31
CA VAL A 465 10.80 10.09 -19.15
C VAL A 465 11.87 11.02 -19.73
N ALA A 466 11.52 11.81 -20.74
CA ALA A 466 12.47 12.74 -21.34
C ALA A 466 12.98 13.72 -20.26
N ARG A 467 14.30 13.87 -20.10
CA ARG A 467 14.88 14.85 -19.17
C ARG A 467 14.86 16.26 -19.77
N THR A 468 13.68 16.72 -20.18
CA THR A 468 13.50 17.99 -20.90
C THR A 468 13.94 19.21 -20.11
N LEU A 469 14.06 19.08 -18.79
CA LEU A 469 14.40 20.18 -17.87
C LEU A 469 15.82 20.07 -17.28
N ALA A 470 16.66 19.18 -17.84
CA ALA A 470 18.01 18.94 -17.34
C ALA A 470 18.84 20.24 -17.20
N GLY A 471 19.40 20.46 -16.00
CA GLY A 471 20.29 21.61 -15.71
C GLY A 471 19.59 22.96 -15.63
N LYS A 472 18.25 23.00 -15.72
CA LYS A 472 17.46 24.23 -15.65
C LYS A 472 16.98 24.52 -14.24
N THR A 473 17.15 25.75 -13.78
CA THR A 473 16.67 26.22 -12.47
C THR A 473 15.31 26.89 -12.60
N PHE A 474 14.33 26.41 -11.84
CA PHE A 474 12.96 26.91 -11.85
C PHE A 474 12.58 27.52 -10.51
N VAL A 475 11.98 28.71 -10.52
CA VAL A 475 11.31 29.29 -9.36
C VAL A 475 9.81 29.32 -9.63
N LEU A 476 9.01 28.88 -8.66
CA LEU A 476 7.55 28.90 -8.75
C LEU A 476 7.00 30.03 -7.89
N THR A 477 6.11 30.86 -8.43
CA THR A 477 5.38 31.92 -7.73
C THR A 477 3.90 31.95 -8.13
N GLY A 478 3.02 32.36 -7.22
CA GLY A 478 1.57 32.32 -7.42
C GLY A 478 0.97 30.91 -7.29
N SER A 479 -0.34 30.82 -7.48
CA SER A 479 -1.13 29.59 -7.46
C SER A 479 -1.26 29.01 -8.87
N LEU A 480 -0.98 27.72 -9.03
CA LEU A 480 -1.15 27.00 -10.28
C LEU A 480 -2.58 26.40 -10.34
N GLU A 481 -3.21 26.45 -11.50
CA GLU A 481 -4.59 26.05 -11.76
C GLU A 481 -4.76 24.53 -11.86
N SER A 482 -3.88 23.87 -12.62
CA SER A 482 -4.01 22.45 -13.00
C SER A 482 -3.28 21.51 -12.05
N ILE A 483 -2.11 21.91 -11.55
CA ILE A 483 -1.31 21.12 -10.62
C ILE A 483 -0.95 21.91 -9.36
N THR A 484 -0.64 21.23 -8.27
CA THR A 484 -0.12 21.90 -7.07
C THR A 484 1.34 22.33 -7.26
N ARG A 485 1.76 23.36 -6.52
CA ARG A 485 3.17 23.80 -6.50
C ARG A 485 4.14 22.68 -6.12
N SER A 486 3.72 21.78 -5.22
CA SER A 486 4.51 20.61 -4.84
C SER A 486 4.66 19.64 -6.02
N GLU A 487 3.59 19.33 -6.75
CA GLU A 487 3.65 18.49 -7.95
C GLU A 487 4.51 19.11 -9.06
N ALA A 488 4.44 20.44 -9.23
CA ALA A 488 5.32 21.15 -10.16
C ALA A 488 6.79 20.97 -9.77
N GLN A 489 7.14 21.13 -8.49
CA GLN A 489 8.50 20.87 -7.99
C GLN A 489 8.92 19.41 -8.19
N LYS A 490 8.02 18.45 -7.98
CA LYS A 490 8.29 17.03 -8.23
C LYS A 490 8.57 16.78 -9.71
N LYS A 491 7.74 17.33 -10.62
CA LYS A 491 7.94 17.25 -12.07
C LYS A 491 9.28 17.87 -12.50
N ILE A 492 9.61 19.06 -12.00
CA ILE A 492 10.89 19.72 -12.28
C ILE A 492 12.05 18.79 -11.93
N ARG A 493 12.07 18.23 -10.70
CA ARG A 493 13.12 17.32 -10.25
C ARG A 493 13.19 16.03 -11.07
N LEU A 494 12.04 15.40 -11.35
CA LEU A 494 11.98 14.15 -12.12
C LEU A 494 12.49 14.34 -13.56
N LEU A 495 12.26 15.51 -14.16
CA LEU A 495 12.73 15.85 -15.50
C LEU A 495 14.16 16.42 -15.51
N GLY A 496 14.85 16.41 -14.37
CA GLY A 496 16.25 16.79 -14.23
C GLY A 496 16.54 18.27 -13.96
N GLY A 497 15.51 19.08 -13.67
CA GLY A 497 15.65 20.48 -13.30
C GLY A 497 15.73 20.70 -11.79
N HIS A 498 16.11 21.91 -11.39
CA HIS A 498 16.32 22.32 -10.00
C HIS A 498 15.25 23.34 -9.55
N PRO A 499 14.30 22.96 -8.68
CA PRO A 499 13.37 23.92 -8.11
C PRO A 499 14.05 24.75 -7.01
N SER A 500 14.14 26.07 -7.20
CA SER A 500 14.65 27.02 -6.21
C SER A 500 13.52 27.75 -5.48
N SER A 501 13.78 28.11 -4.21
CA SER A 501 12.88 28.91 -3.39
C SER A 501 13.02 30.41 -3.64
N SER A 502 14.15 30.86 -4.19
CA SER A 502 14.49 32.26 -4.41
C SER A 502 14.91 32.54 -5.85
N VAL A 503 14.58 33.73 -6.35
CA VAL A 503 15.04 34.18 -7.67
C VAL A 503 16.46 34.74 -7.54
N SER A 504 17.37 34.21 -8.35
CA SER A 504 18.77 34.63 -8.51
C SER A 504 19.08 34.86 -10.00
N LYS A 505 20.29 35.35 -10.32
CA LYS A 505 20.77 35.45 -11.71
C LYS A 505 20.94 34.09 -12.39
N GLU A 506 21.05 33.02 -11.61
CA GLU A 506 21.20 31.64 -12.10
C GLU A 506 19.84 30.95 -12.34
N THR A 507 18.73 31.65 -12.07
CA THR A 507 17.39 31.12 -12.34
C THR A 507 17.10 31.20 -13.84
N ASP A 508 16.89 30.06 -14.50
CA ASP A 508 16.50 30.03 -15.92
C ASP A 508 15.04 30.48 -16.12
N TYR A 509 14.13 29.98 -15.28
CA TYR A 509 12.69 30.18 -15.45
C TYR A 509 11.98 30.55 -14.15
N LEU A 510 11.12 31.58 -14.20
CA LEU A 510 10.10 31.83 -13.20
C LEU A 510 8.75 31.37 -13.75
N VAL A 511 8.14 30.35 -13.14
CA VAL A 511 6.77 29.94 -13.43
C VAL A 511 5.81 30.79 -12.60
N ALA A 512 5.02 31.62 -13.27
CA ALA A 512 4.04 32.51 -12.66
C ALA A 512 2.62 31.93 -12.80
N GLY A 513 2.01 31.62 -11.67
CA GLY A 513 0.59 31.29 -11.54
C GLY A 513 -0.27 32.52 -11.27
N SER A 514 -1.54 32.31 -10.94
CA SER A 514 -2.45 33.37 -10.48
C SER A 514 -1.92 34.00 -9.18
N GLU A 515 -2.01 35.32 -9.09
CA GLU A 515 -1.49 36.12 -7.96
C GLU A 515 0.03 35.93 -7.70
N PRO A 516 0.88 36.23 -8.69
CA PRO A 516 2.32 36.09 -8.52
C PRO A 516 2.84 37.14 -7.53
N GLY A 517 3.44 36.70 -6.42
CA GLY A 517 3.97 37.59 -5.37
C GLY A 517 5.28 38.30 -5.77
N SER A 518 5.97 38.89 -4.78
CA SER A 518 7.19 39.72 -4.92
C SER A 518 8.36 39.10 -5.70
N LYS A 519 8.32 37.80 -5.98
CA LYS A 519 9.28 37.09 -6.83
C LYS A 519 9.16 37.47 -8.31
N LEU A 520 7.97 37.86 -8.77
CA LEU A 520 7.76 38.31 -10.16
C LEU A 520 8.57 39.58 -10.44
N ASP A 521 8.48 40.56 -9.56
CA ASP A 521 9.21 41.82 -9.70
C ASP A 521 10.72 41.60 -9.63
N LYS A 522 11.16 40.70 -8.75
CA LYS A 522 12.58 40.32 -8.66
C LYS A 522 13.07 39.63 -9.94
N ALA A 523 12.27 38.76 -10.55
CA ALA A 523 12.61 38.12 -11.83
C ALA A 523 12.69 39.12 -12.99
N LYS A 524 11.74 40.06 -13.07
CA LYS A 524 11.78 41.15 -14.07
C LYS A 524 13.06 41.98 -13.94
N LYS A 525 13.45 42.35 -12.72
CA LYS A 525 14.69 43.12 -12.45
C LYS A 525 15.97 42.35 -12.80
N LEU A 526 15.96 41.03 -12.65
CA LEU A 526 17.11 40.17 -12.91
C LEU A 526 17.14 39.62 -14.34
N GLY A 527 16.17 39.96 -15.20
CA GLY A 527 16.10 39.48 -16.58
C GLY A 527 15.79 37.98 -16.72
N VAL A 528 15.20 37.36 -15.70
CA VAL A 528 14.86 35.93 -15.70
C VAL A 528 13.63 35.69 -16.58
N LYS A 529 13.63 34.61 -17.37
CA LYS A 529 12.52 34.28 -18.27
C LYS A 529 11.27 33.88 -17.49
N ILE A 530 10.16 34.58 -17.70
CA ILE A 530 8.89 34.32 -17.01
C ILE A 530 7.99 33.50 -17.93
N ILE A 531 7.47 32.39 -17.43
CA ILE A 531 6.54 31.50 -18.15
C ILE A 531 5.29 31.24 -17.33
N ASN A 532 4.17 30.95 -17.99
CA ASN A 532 2.93 30.55 -17.34
C ASN A 532 2.86 29.02 -17.10
N GLU A 533 1.83 28.55 -16.40
CA GLU A 533 1.65 27.13 -16.09
C GLU A 533 1.54 26.26 -17.36
N LYS A 534 0.82 26.73 -18.39
CA LYS A 534 0.60 25.98 -19.63
C LYS A 534 1.91 25.77 -20.39
N GLU A 535 2.75 26.80 -20.45
CA GLU A 535 4.09 26.74 -21.02
C GLU A 535 4.99 25.79 -20.21
N PHE A 536 4.97 25.88 -18.88
CA PHE A 536 5.69 24.95 -18.01
C PHE A 536 5.27 23.49 -18.26
N LEU A 537 3.97 23.22 -18.31
CA LEU A 537 3.43 21.88 -18.57
C LEU A 537 3.78 21.39 -19.98
N GLY A 538 3.85 22.29 -20.96
CA GLY A 538 4.31 21.98 -22.32
C GLY A 538 5.77 21.57 -22.38
N MET A 539 6.64 22.23 -21.61
CA MET A 539 8.05 21.86 -21.45
C MET A 539 8.22 20.58 -20.61
N ALA A 540 7.29 20.31 -19.69
CA ALA A 540 7.32 19.19 -18.75
C ALA A 540 6.55 17.94 -19.24
N LYS A 541 6.55 17.71 -20.57
CA LYS A 541 5.95 16.55 -21.24
C LYS A 541 6.92 15.39 -21.42
#